data_AF-A0A3M0KHK6-F1
#
_entry.id   AF-A0A3M0KHK6-F1
#
_cell.length_a   1.000
_cell.length_b   1.000
_cell.length_c   1.000
_cell.angle_alpha   90.00
_cell.angle_beta   90.00
_cell.angle_gamma   90.00
#
_symmetry.space_group_name_H-M   'P 1'
#
loop_
_entity.id
_entity.type
_entity.pdbx_description
1 polymer ?
#
loop_
_entity_poly.entity_id
_entity_poly.type
_entity_poly.pdbx_seq_one_letter_code
_entity_poly.pdbx_strand_id
1 'polypeptide(L)'
;MNFLLTWIHWGLAALLYLQSAERKACFRQELEEKGDREGADKRKLSKAAPALGDGERKPNEVIKFLEVYERSFCRTIETLVDIFQEYPDEVEYIFKPSCVPLMRCAGCCGDEGLECVPVDVYNVTMEVDFLPLTVSL
;
A
#
# COMPACT_ATOMS: atom_id res chain seq x y z
N MET A 1 -24.42 -43.74 2.83
CA MET A 1 -24.84 -42.40 3.26
C MET A 1 -23.79 -41.83 4.22
N ASN A 2 -22.60 -41.50 3.73
CA ASN A 2 -21.47 -40.99 4.53
C ASN A 2 -20.49 -40.17 3.67
N PHE A 3 -20.39 -40.49 2.37
CA PHE A 3 -19.58 -39.74 1.41
C PHE A 3 -20.11 -38.31 1.18
N LEU A 4 -21.42 -38.08 1.02
CA LEU A 4 -21.92 -36.72 0.80
C LEU A 4 -21.63 -35.79 2.00
N LEU A 5 -21.70 -36.29 3.23
CA LEU A 5 -21.42 -35.49 4.42
C LEU A 5 -19.93 -35.15 4.56
N THR A 6 -19.02 -36.06 4.23
CA THR A 6 -17.59 -35.73 4.19
C THR A 6 -17.30 -34.70 3.10
N TRP A 7 -17.83 -34.84 1.89
CA TRP A 7 -17.61 -33.87 0.83
C TRP A 7 -18.13 -32.47 1.17
N ILE A 8 -19.26 -32.37 1.87
CA ILE A 8 -19.77 -31.08 2.36
C ILE A 8 -18.86 -30.51 3.46
N HIS A 9 -18.39 -31.35 4.40
CA HIS A 9 -17.51 -30.90 5.49
C HIS A 9 -16.12 -30.45 5.00
N TRP A 10 -15.51 -31.21 4.09
CA TRP A 10 -14.23 -30.85 3.46
C TRP A 10 -14.37 -29.65 2.51
N GLY A 11 -15.52 -29.54 1.80
CA GLY A 11 -15.84 -28.38 0.98
C GLY A 11 -15.99 -27.09 1.79
N LEU A 12 -16.71 -27.14 2.93
CA LEU A 12 -16.82 -26.00 3.85
C LEU A 12 -15.49 -25.65 4.53
N ALA A 13 -14.68 -26.65 4.90
CA ALA A 13 -13.34 -26.42 5.44
C ALA A 13 -12.42 -25.76 4.40
N ALA A 14 -12.46 -26.19 3.14
CA ALA A 14 -11.72 -25.57 2.06
C ALA A 14 -12.20 -24.12 1.78
N LEU A 15 -13.51 -23.87 1.87
CA LEU A 15 -14.09 -22.52 1.73
C LEU A 15 -13.63 -21.59 2.86
N LEU A 16 -13.66 -22.06 4.11
CA LEU A 16 -13.15 -21.32 5.28
C LEU A 16 -11.62 -21.09 5.20
N TYR A 17 -10.85 -22.05 4.70
CA TYR A 17 -9.42 -21.91 4.49
C TYR A 17 -9.08 -20.86 3.43
N LEU A 18 -9.88 -20.82 2.35
CA LEU A 18 -9.73 -19.81 1.29
C LEU A 18 -10.10 -18.40 1.79
N GLN A 19 -11.03 -18.30 2.74
CA GLN A 19 -11.47 -17.04 3.36
C GLN A 19 -10.49 -16.51 4.42
N SER A 20 -9.63 -17.38 4.96
CA SER A 20 -8.54 -17.02 5.89
C SER A 20 -7.23 -16.63 5.18
N ALA A 21 -7.15 -16.78 3.86
CA ALA A 21 -5.95 -16.51 3.07
C ALA A 21 -5.84 -15.06 2.58
N GLU A 22 -6.59 -14.13 3.17
CA GLU A 22 -6.25 -12.71 3.07
C GLU A 22 -4.99 -12.46 3.90
N ARG A 23 -3.83 -12.62 3.25
CA ARG A 23 -2.52 -12.14 3.70
C ARG A 23 -2.63 -10.63 3.96
N LYS A 24 -3.09 -10.26 5.14
CA LYS A 24 -3.08 -8.87 5.61
C LYS A 24 -1.65 -8.52 5.98
N ALA A 25 -0.85 -8.20 4.96
CA ALA A 25 0.47 -7.61 5.13
C ALA A 25 0.40 -6.21 5.77
N CYS A 26 -0.78 -5.57 5.77
CA CYS A 26 -1.07 -4.33 6.49
C CYS A 26 -2.22 -4.54 7.48
N PHE A 27 -2.09 -3.98 8.67
CA PHE A 27 -3.12 -3.99 9.70
C PHE A 27 -3.37 -2.58 10.22
N ARG A 28 -4.57 -2.45 10.77
CA ARG A 28 -5.09 -1.23 11.37
C ARG A 28 -4.81 -1.33 12.86
N GLN A 29 -3.82 -0.59 13.35
CA GLN A 29 -3.43 -0.62 14.76
C GLN A 29 -3.91 0.65 15.48
N GLU A 30 -4.49 0.50 16.67
CA GLU A 30 -4.70 1.60 17.63
C GLU A 30 -3.35 2.12 18.10
N LEU A 31 -3.09 3.40 17.87
CA LEU A 31 -1.90 4.05 18.41
C LEU A 31 -1.98 4.02 19.94
N GLU A 32 -1.09 3.29 20.62
CA GLU A 32 -0.89 3.46 22.06
C GLU A 32 -0.45 4.92 22.28
N GLU A 33 -1.31 5.70 22.94
CA GLU A 33 -1.15 7.14 23.12
C GLU A 33 0.22 7.52 23.69
N LYS A 34 1.11 8.06 22.85
CA LYS A 34 2.19 8.93 23.31
C LYS A 34 1.82 10.35 22.92
N GLY A 35 1.18 11.03 23.87
CA GLY A 35 0.68 12.38 23.68
C GLY A 35 1.78 13.36 23.30
N ASP A 36 1.56 14.07 22.19
CA ASP A 36 1.67 15.53 22.17
C ASP A 36 0.67 16.10 21.14
N ARG A 37 -0.14 17.05 21.61
CA ARG A 37 -1.15 17.78 20.84
C ARG A 37 -0.48 18.95 20.12
N GLU A 38 -0.67 19.06 18.81
CA GLU A 38 -1.31 20.20 18.11
C GLU A 38 -0.94 20.19 16.62
N GLY A 39 -1.95 20.32 15.75
CA GLY A 39 -1.70 20.71 14.36
C GLY A 39 -2.72 20.22 13.33
N ALA A 40 -3.90 20.84 13.34
CA ALA A 40 -4.90 20.99 12.27
C ALA A 40 -4.66 20.33 10.89
N ASP A 41 -5.73 19.77 10.31
CA ASP A 41 -6.14 20.25 8.97
C ASP A 41 -7.65 20.23 8.75
N LYS A 42 -8.12 21.32 8.17
CA LYS A 42 -9.50 21.53 7.75
C LYS A 42 -9.75 20.62 6.55
N ARG A 43 -10.98 20.10 6.41
CA ARG A 43 -11.46 19.51 5.15
C ARG A 43 -11.36 20.55 4.02
N LYS A 44 -10.19 20.68 3.41
CA LYS A 44 -10.02 21.19 2.06
C LYS A 44 -10.21 20.01 1.14
N LEU A 45 -11.09 20.17 0.18
CA LEU A 45 -11.17 19.29 -0.97
C LEU A 45 -9.82 19.38 -1.71
N SER A 46 -8.90 18.49 -1.39
CA SER A 46 -7.68 18.32 -2.16
C SER A 46 -8.13 17.76 -3.51
N LYS A 47 -7.89 18.55 -4.55
CA LYS A 47 -8.09 18.11 -5.93
C LYS A 47 -7.22 16.87 -6.11
N ALA A 48 -7.85 15.70 -6.29
CA ALA A 48 -7.12 14.45 -6.48
C ALA A 48 -6.14 14.61 -7.64
N ALA A 49 -4.94 14.01 -7.50
CA ALA A 49 -4.00 13.93 -8.62
C ALA A 49 -4.72 13.33 -9.83
N PRO A 50 -4.49 13.86 -11.05
CA PRO A 50 -5.12 13.31 -12.24
C PRO A 50 -4.70 11.85 -12.37
N ALA A 51 -5.66 10.93 -12.23
CA ALA A 51 -5.38 9.52 -12.42
C ALA A 51 -4.94 9.31 -13.88
N LEU A 52 -3.71 8.83 -14.08
CA LEU A 52 -3.16 8.49 -15.39
C LEU A 52 -4.01 7.38 -16.01
N GLY A 53 -4.61 7.63 -17.16
CA GLY A 53 -5.39 6.65 -17.91
C GLY A 53 -5.65 7.14 -19.33
N ASP A 54 -5.24 6.33 -20.29
CA ASP A 54 -5.45 6.51 -21.74
C ASP A 54 -6.88 6.08 -22.11
N GLY A 55 -7.87 6.88 -21.71
CA GLY A 55 -9.25 6.62 -22.07
C GLY A 55 -10.10 7.86 -21.87
N GLU A 56 -10.95 8.17 -22.85
CA GLU A 56 -11.93 9.26 -22.82
C GLU A 56 -12.76 9.21 -21.53
N ARG A 57 -12.31 9.91 -20.49
CA ARG A 57 -13.14 10.14 -19.30
C ARG A 57 -14.24 11.11 -19.72
N LYS A 58 -15.48 10.63 -19.75
CA LYS A 58 -16.64 11.51 -19.87
C LYS A 58 -16.52 12.59 -18.78
N PRO A 59 -16.71 13.88 -19.10
CA PRO A 59 -16.42 14.99 -18.19
C PRO A 59 -17.28 15.04 -16.91
N ASN A 60 -18.13 14.05 -16.66
CA ASN A 60 -19.07 13.97 -15.55
C ASN A 60 -19.09 12.60 -14.85
N GLU A 61 -18.06 11.77 -14.98
CA GLU A 61 -18.01 10.51 -14.25
C GLU A 61 -17.60 10.74 -12.79
N VAL A 62 -18.58 10.73 -11.89
CA VAL A 62 -18.37 10.84 -10.44
C VAL A 62 -18.22 9.45 -9.85
N ILE A 63 -17.02 9.15 -9.33
CA ILE A 63 -16.78 7.94 -8.53
C ILE A 63 -17.59 8.07 -7.23
N LYS A 64 -18.40 7.06 -6.91
CA LYS A 64 -19.28 7.10 -5.74
C LYS A 64 -18.46 7.05 -4.45
N PHE A 65 -19.00 7.62 -3.37
CA PHE A 65 -18.33 7.65 -2.06
C PHE A 65 -17.87 6.26 -1.59
N LEU A 66 -18.74 5.25 -1.65
CA LEU A 66 -18.39 3.89 -1.20
C LEU A 66 -17.24 3.31 -2.00
N GLU A 67 -17.21 3.57 -3.31
CA GLU A 67 -16.13 3.10 -4.17
C GLU A 67 -14.80 3.82 -3.88
N VAL A 68 -14.84 5.12 -3.59
CA VAL A 68 -13.65 5.84 -3.12
C VAL A 68 -13.17 5.27 -1.79
N TYR A 69 -14.08 5.08 -0.83
CA TYR A 69 -13.79 4.58 0.51
C TYR A 69 -13.15 3.20 0.48
N GLU A 70 -13.71 2.27 -0.30
CA GLU A 70 -13.17 0.91 -0.46
C GLU A 70 -11.80 0.93 -1.15
N ARG A 71 -11.62 1.76 -2.19
CA ARG A 71 -10.33 1.86 -2.91
C ARG A 71 -9.23 2.55 -2.09
N SER A 72 -9.61 3.44 -1.17
CA SER A 72 -8.68 4.15 -0.29
C SER A 72 -8.32 3.38 0.98
N PHE A 73 -8.92 2.22 1.22
CA PHE A 73 -8.72 1.47 2.46
C PHE A 73 -7.30 0.93 2.62
N CYS A 74 -6.79 0.90 3.86
CA CYS A 74 -5.47 0.40 4.21
C CYS A 74 -5.17 -0.98 3.58
N ARG A 75 -4.17 -1.02 2.70
CA ARG A 75 -3.72 -2.23 1.99
C ARG A 75 -2.28 -2.08 1.52
N THR A 76 -1.71 -3.16 1.02
CA THR A 76 -0.43 -3.12 0.32
C THR A 76 -0.61 -2.51 -1.07
N ILE A 77 0.16 -1.47 -1.38
CA ILE A 77 0.15 -0.76 -2.66
C ILE A 77 1.58 -0.69 -3.19
N GLU A 78 1.75 -0.94 -4.49
CA GLU A 78 3.01 -0.71 -5.19
C GLU A 78 3.32 0.79 -5.22
N THR A 79 4.42 1.17 -4.60
CA THR A 79 4.84 2.56 -4.44
C THR A 79 6.24 2.71 -5.01
N LEU A 80 6.45 3.72 -5.86
CA LEU A 80 7.77 4.08 -6.34
C LEU A 80 8.53 4.82 -5.24
N VAL A 81 9.63 4.25 -4.79
CA VAL A 81 10.46 4.79 -3.72
C VAL A 81 11.80 5.19 -4.31
N ASP A 82 12.27 6.37 -3.94
CA ASP A 82 13.59 6.88 -4.31
C ASP A 82 14.67 6.18 -3.49
N ILE A 83 15.65 5.59 -4.18
CA ILE A 83 16.70 4.78 -3.54
C ILE A 83 17.55 5.65 -2.60
N PHE A 84 17.78 6.92 -2.95
CA PHE A 84 18.56 7.85 -2.12
C PHE A 84 17.90 8.15 -0.77
N GLN A 85 16.57 8.14 -0.70
CA GLN A 85 15.85 8.39 0.55
C GLN A 85 15.91 7.20 1.50
N GLU A 86 16.02 5.99 0.96
CA GLU A 86 16.12 4.75 1.73
C GLU A 86 17.57 4.47 2.17
N TYR A 87 18.56 4.83 1.35
CA TYR A 87 19.98 4.64 1.63
C TYR A 87 20.76 5.98 1.49
N PRO A 88 20.57 6.92 2.44
CA PRO A 88 21.21 8.23 2.37
C PRO A 88 22.74 8.18 2.55
N ASP A 89 23.28 7.08 3.06
CA ASP A 89 24.72 6.91 3.31
C ASP A 89 25.53 6.63 2.01
N GLU A 90 24.87 6.32 0.89
CA GLU A 90 25.50 6.00 -0.40
C GLU A 90 25.60 7.23 -1.33
N VAL A 91 26.20 8.32 -0.83
CA VAL A 91 26.26 9.63 -1.55
C VAL A 91 27.22 9.68 -2.74
N GLU A 92 28.02 8.64 -2.98
CA GLU A 92 29.06 8.63 -4.03
C GLU A 92 28.57 8.10 -5.40
N TYR A 93 27.32 7.62 -5.47
CA TYR A 93 26.77 6.94 -6.64
C TYR A 93 25.42 7.53 -7.07
N ILE A 94 25.14 7.49 -8.37
CA ILE A 94 23.83 7.69 -8.97
C ILE A 94 23.26 6.31 -9.29
N PHE A 95 22.09 6.01 -8.74
CA PHE A 95 21.35 4.80 -9.07
C PHE A 95 20.57 4.96 -10.39
N LYS A 96 20.64 3.94 -11.24
CA LYS A 96 19.77 3.79 -12.41
C LYS A 96 19.01 2.45 -12.31
N PRO A 97 17.67 2.48 -12.24
CA PRO A 97 16.80 3.65 -12.06
C PRO A 97 17.03 4.33 -10.69
N SER A 98 16.65 5.60 -10.55
CA SER A 98 16.72 6.30 -9.26
C SER A 98 15.58 5.92 -8.32
N CYS A 99 14.50 5.34 -8.83
CA CYS A 99 13.37 4.85 -8.07
C CYS A 99 13.03 3.40 -8.41
N VAL A 100 12.57 2.66 -7.41
CA VAL A 100 12.18 1.24 -7.54
C VAL A 100 10.76 1.01 -7.01
N PRO A 101 9.99 0.10 -7.62
CA PRO A 101 8.66 -0.26 -7.14
C PRO A 101 8.74 -1.17 -5.92
N LEU A 102 8.20 -0.76 -4.78
CA LEU A 102 8.12 -1.58 -3.56
C LEU A 102 6.68 -1.68 -3.06
N MET A 103 6.35 -2.82 -2.46
CA MET A 103 5.05 -2.99 -1.80
C MET A 103 5.11 -2.32 -0.42
N ARG A 104 4.29 -1.29 -0.21
CA ARG A 104 4.21 -0.56 1.06
C ARG A 104 2.76 -0.51 1.53
N CYS A 105 2.57 -0.40 2.84
CA CYS A 105 1.25 -0.16 3.41
C CYS A 105 0.84 1.29 3.17
N ALA A 106 -0.32 1.48 2.55
CA ALA A 106 -0.88 2.79 2.27
C ALA A 106 -2.41 2.72 2.25
N GLY A 107 -3.03 3.87 2.53
CA GLY A 107 -4.48 4.01 2.59
C GLY A 107 -4.94 4.65 3.90
N CYS A 108 -6.25 4.72 4.10
CA CYS A 108 -6.88 5.28 5.28
C CYS A 108 -7.55 4.19 6.13
N CYS A 109 -7.54 4.39 7.45
CA CYS A 109 -8.20 3.52 8.42
C CYS A 109 -9.61 4.01 8.81
N GLY A 110 -10.13 5.07 8.20
CA GLY A 110 -11.49 5.60 8.45
C GLY A 110 -11.75 6.15 9.85
N ASP A 111 -10.89 5.86 10.82
CA ASP A 111 -10.85 6.36 12.20
C ASP A 111 -9.48 7.03 12.41
N GLU A 112 -9.47 8.16 13.11
CA GLU A 112 -8.27 8.97 13.35
C GLU A 112 -7.35 8.36 14.42
N GLY A 113 -7.85 7.47 15.28
CA GLY A 113 -7.08 6.74 16.28
C GLY A 113 -6.34 5.52 15.71
N LEU A 114 -6.48 5.25 14.42
CA LEU A 114 -5.97 4.05 13.77
C LEU A 114 -4.96 4.40 12.68
N GLU A 115 -3.79 3.77 12.73
CA GLU A 115 -2.75 3.89 11.70
C GLU A 115 -2.68 2.64 10.83
N CYS A 116 -2.32 2.81 9.55
CA CYS A 116 -2.09 1.73 8.60
C CYS A 116 -0.63 1.28 8.69
N VAL A 117 -0.37 0.19 9.42
CA VAL A 117 0.99 -0.30 9.71
C VAL A 117 1.25 -1.67 9.06
N PRO A 118 2.49 -1.98 8.67
CA PRO A 118 2.83 -3.31 8.17
C PRO A 118 2.85 -4.34 9.30
N VAL A 119 2.27 -5.52 9.05
CA VAL A 119 2.25 -6.67 9.99
C VAL A 119 3.41 -7.61 9.72
N ASP A 120 3.74 -7.76 8.45
CA ASP A 120 4.76 -8.69 7.96
C ASP A 120 5.57 -7.97 6.88
N VAL A 121 6.88 -8.00 7.03
CA VAL A 121 7.83 -7.33 6.14
C VAL A 121 8.88 -8.31 5.69
N TYR A 122 9.22 -8.26 4.41
CA TYR A 122 10.30 -9.06 3.83
C TYR A 122 11.13 -8.19 2.90
N ASN A 123 12.42 -8.52 2.81
CA ASN A 123 13.35 -7.80 1.95
C ASN A 123 13.31 -8.38 0.53
N VAL A 124 13.42 -7.50 -0.46
CA VAL A 124 13.52 -7.86 -1.88
C VAL A 124 14.83 -7.32 -2.41
N THR A 125 15.58 -8.16 -3.11
CA THR A 125 16.80 -7.75 -3.81
C THR A 125 16.46 -7.42 -5.25
N MET A 126 16.81 -6.22 -5.69
CA MET A 126 16.62 -5.74 -7.06
C MET A 126 17.97 -5.45 -7.68
N GLU A 127 18.09 -5.67 -8.99
CA GLU A 127 19.27 -5.27 -9.75
C GLU A 127 19.14 -3.78 -10.10
N VAL A 128 20.15 -3.00 -9.72
CA VAL A 128 20.24 -1.56 -9.97
C VAL A 128 21.65 -1.23 -10.43
N ASP A 129 21.76 -0.36 -11.44
CA ASP A 129 23.05 0.08 -11.96
C ASP A 129 23.58 1.23 -11.10
N PHE A 130 24.85 1.13 -10.71
CA PHE A 130 25.56 2.14 -9.93
C PHE A 130 26.50 2.93 -10.84
N LEU A 131 26.30 4.23 -10.94
CA LEU A 131 27.17 5.13 -11.69
C LEU A 131 27.90 6.09 -10.76
N PRO A 132 29.24 6.08 -10.69
CA PRO A 132 29.97 7.02 -9.87
C PRO A 132 29.79 8.46 -10.38
N LEU A 133 29.59 9.41 -9.45
CA LEU A 133 29.41 10.84 -9.76
C LEU A 133 30.58 11.45 -10.54
N THR A 134 31.78 10.86 -10.44
CA THR A 134 33.01 11.31 -11.10
C THR A 134 33.03 11.09 -12.62
N VAL A 135 32.09 10.32 -13.18
CA VAL A 135 32.03 9.98 -14.62
C VAL A 135 30.96 10.81 -15.36
N SER A 136 30.19 11.65 -14.65
CA SER A 136 29.15 12.51 -15.24
C SER A 136 29.63 13.94 -15.57
N LEU A 137 30.94 14.22 -15.48
CA LEU A 137 31.58 15.51 -15.80
C LEU A 137 32.58 15.36 -16.97
#